data_AF-A0A959Q4X5-F1
#
_entry.id   AF-A0A959Q4X5-F1
#
_cell.length_a   1.000
_cell.length_b   1.000
_cell.length_c   1.000
_cell.angle_alpha   90.00
_cell.angle_beta   90.00
_cell.angle_gamma   90.00
#
_symmetry.space_group_name_H-M   'P 1'
#
loop_
_entity.id
_entity.type
_entity.pdbx_description
1 polymer ?
#
loop_
_entity_poly.entity_id
_entity_poly.type
_entity_poly.pdbx_seq_one_letter_code
_entity_poly.pdbx_strand_id
1 'polypeptide(L)' 'TIERSGDFTLNNKPISDRAIERALRTEISSAGNREDFTVTIVAEKGVPFDDVAKIMEVAGRLRIKAIIATQPKKKS' A
#
# COMPACT_ATOMS: atom_id res chain seq x y z
N THR A 1 0.50 4.80 -0.46
CA THR A 1 1.77 5.31 -1.02
C THR A 1 2.87 5.05 -0.03
N ILE A 2 4.08 4.83 -0.53
CA ILE A 2 5.32 4.72 0.24
C ILE A 2 6.19 5.90 -0.16
N GLU A 3 6.47 6.78 0.79
CA GLU A 3 7.32 7.95 0.60
C GLU A 3 8.77 7.60 0.89
N ARG A 4 9.74 8.35 0.32
CA ARG A 4 11.16 8.07 0.56
C ARG A 4 11.57 8.18 2.04
N SER A 5 10.84 8.97 2.83
CA SER A 5 11.05 9.07 4.28
C SER A 5 10.75 7.79 5.05
N GLY A 6 10.10 6.80 4.41
CA GLY A 6 9.55 5.61 5.06
C GLY A 6 8.14 5.82 5.58
N ASP A 7 7.53 6.99 5.31
CA ASP A 7 6.15 7.26 5.66
C ASP A 7 5.19 6.52 4.72
N PHE A 8 4.15 5.94 5.33
CA PHE A 8 3.09 5.24 4.61
C PHE A 8 1.82 6.08 4.64
N THR A 9 1.12 6.08 3.51
CA THR A 9 -0.24 6.62 3.43
C THR A 9 -1.20 5.61 2.81
N LEU A 10 -2.43 5.56 3.32
CA LEU A 10 -3.54 4.82 2.73
C LEU A 10 -4.60 5.84 2.33
N ASN A 11 -4.99 5.88 1.05
CA ASN A 11 -5.95 6.85 0.52
C ASN A 11 -5.60 8.30 0.91
N ASN A 12 -4.32 8.67 0.79
CA ASN A 12 -3.73 9.96 1.19
C ASN A 12 -3.78 10.30 2.69
N LYS A 13 -4.12 9.34 3.55
CA LYS A 13 -4.09 9.51 5.01
C LYS A 13 -2.84 8.83 5.60
N PRO A 14 -2.04 9.51 6.44
CA PRO A 14 -0.92 8.91 7.12
C PRO A 14 -1.34 7.67 7.91
N ILE A 15 -0.54 6.61 7.80
CA ILE A 15 -0.76 5.36 8.51
C ILE A 15 0.56 4.81 9.00
N SER A 16 0.57 4.25 10.21
CA SER A 16 1.74 3.53 10.67
C SER A 16 1.83 2.20 9.94
N ASP A 17 3.06 1.76 9.67
CA ASP A 17 3.36 0.47 9.09
C ASP A 17 2.60 -0.70 9.77
N ARG A 18 2.57 -0.71 11.11
CA ARG A 18 1.85 -1.73 11.91
C ARG A 18 0.33 -1.74 11.68
N ALA A 19 -0.26 -0.63 11.25
CA ALA A 19 -1.69 -0.49 11.04
C ALA A 19 -2.14 -0.86 9.62
N ILE A 20 -1.22 -1.00 8.66
CA ILE A 20 -1.54 -1.19 7.24
C ILE A 20 -2.44 -2.42 7.02
N GLU A 21 -2.06 -3.58 7.56
CA GLU A 21 -2.85 -4.80 7.37
C GLU A 21 -4.26 -4.65 7.94
N ARG A 22 -4.39 -4.08 9.14
CA ARG A 22 -5.71 -3.85 9.76
C ARG A 22 -6.55 -2.91 8.91
N ALA A 23 -5.96 -1.83 8.40
CA ALA A 23 -6.68 -0.88 7.57
C ALA A 23 -7.11 -1.49 6.24
N LEU A 24 -6.24 -2.27 5.58
CA LEU A 24 -6.60 -3.01 4.36
C LEU A 24 -7.74 -4.00 4.62
N ARG A 25 -7.75 -4.71 5.75
CA ARG A 25 -8.87 -5.59 6.12
C ARG A 25 -10.19 -4.83 6.21
N THR A 26 -10.18 -3.64 6.80
CA THR A 26 -11.36 -2.76 6.88
C THR A 26 -11.83 -2.33 5.49
N GLU A 27 -10.92 -1.86 4.63
CA GLU A 27 -11.26 -1.44 3.26
C GLU A 27 -11.85 -2.61 2.45
N ILE A 28 -11.26 -3.80 2.55
CA ILE A 28 -11.76 -5.00 1.88
C ILE A 28 -13.17 -5.36 2.38
N SER A 29 -13.41 -5.31 3.69
CA SER A 29 -14.74 -5.60 4.24
C SER A 29 -15.80 -4.60 3.78
N SER A 30 -15.41 -3.34 3.59
CA SER A 30 -16.29 -2.28 3.11
C SER A 30 -16.56 -2.35 1.61
N ALA A 31 -15.66 -2.98 0.83
CA ALA A 31 -15.77 -3.08 -0.63
C ALA A 31 -16.85 -4.06 -1.11
N GLY A 32 -17.38 -4.93 -0.24
CA GLY A 32 -18.47 -5.86 -0.55
C GLY A 32 -18.07 -7.07 -1.41
N ASN A 33 -17.15 -6.92 -2.37
CA ASN A 33 -16.57 -8.02 -3.15
C ASN A 33 -15.04 -8.06 -3.05
N ARG A 34 -14.51 -9.06 -2.33
CA ARG A 34 -13.07 -9.22 -2.09
C ARG A 34 -12.29 -9.56 -3.35
N GLU A 35 -12.86 -10.34 -4.26
CA GLU A 35 -12.14 -10.89 -5.42
C GLU A 35 -11.76 -9.82 -6.46
N ASP A 36 -12.50 -8.72 -6.45
CA ASP A 36 -12.26 -7.56 -7.30
C ASP A 36 -11.43 -6.48 -6.60
N PHE A 37 -11.15 -6.64 -5.30
CA PHE A 37 -10.34 -5.68 -4.57
C PHE A 37 -8.89 -5.71 -5.05
N THR A 38 -8.43 -4.56 -5.51
CA THR A 38 -7.05 -4.37 -5.97
C THR A 38 -6.42 -3.25 -5.15
N VAL A 39 -5.25 -3.50 -4.56
CA VAL A 39 -4.45 -2.47 -3.91
C VAL A 39 -3.41 -1.92 -4.90
N THR A 40 -3.37 -0.59 -5.05
CA THR A 40 -2.33 0.08 -5.81
C THR A 40 -1.24 0.57 -4.86
N ILE A 41 -0.04 0.02 -5.01
CA ILE A 41 1.15 0.40 -4.24
C ILE A 41 1.93 1.41 -5.07
N VAL A 42 1.84 2.66 -4.66
CA VAL A 42 2.61 3.75 -5.25
C VAL A 42 3.87 3.97 -4.42
N ALA A 43 5.04 3.78 -5.02
CA ALA A 43 6.33 4.01 -4.36
C ALA A 43 7.06 5.20 -5.00
N GLU A 44 7.60 6.11 -4.19
CA GLU A 44 8.49 7.15 -4.70
C GLU A 44 9.81 6.56 -5.21
N LYS A 45 10.42 7.23 -6.19
CA LYS A 45 11.75 6.83 -6.69
C LYS A 45 12.76 6.80 -5.54
N GLY A 46 13.42 5.65 -5.36
CA GLY A 46 14.46 5.45 -4.35
C GLY A 46 13.94 4.96 -2.99
N VAL A 47 12.64 4.62 -2.89
CA VAL A 47 12.13 3.79 -1.80
C VAL A 47 12.83 2.41 -1.84
N PRO A 48 13.32 1.89 -0.70
CA PRO A 48 13.87 0.54 -0.61
C PRO A 48 12.89 -0.52 -1.11
N PHE A 49 13.40 -1.55 -1.80
CA PHE A 49 12.56 -2.63 -2.29
C PHE A 49 11.85 -3.37 -1.13
N ASP A 50 12.51 -3.50 0.02
CA ASP A 50 11.97 -4.19 1.20
C ASP A 50 10.65 -3.58 1.69
N ASP A 51 10.52 -2.25 1.62
CA ASP A 51 9.28 -1.57 2.00
C ASP A 51 8.14 -1.93 1.05
N VAL A 52 8.41 -2.03 -0.26
CA VAL A 52 7.43 -2.47 -1.26
C VAL A 52 7.09 -3.96 -1.05
N ALA A 53 8.10 -4.80 -0.85
CA ALA A 53 7.96 -6.24 -0.64
C ALA A 53 7.07 -6.54 0.57
N LYS A 54 7.23 -5.79 1.66
CA LYS A 54 6.38 -5.92 2.84
C LYS A 54 4.91 -5.67 2.56
N ILE A 55 4.57 -4.66 1.77
CA ILE A 55 3.18 -4.38 1.40
C ILE A 55 2.64 -5.48 0.46
N MET A 56 3.49 -5.99 -0.43
CA MET A 56 3.15 -7.13 -1.29
C MET A 56 2.88 -8.41 -0.48
N GLU A 57 3.65 -8.68 0.56
CA GLU A 57 3.40 -9.79 1.49
C GLU A 57 2.07 -9.65 2.22
N VAL A 58 1.73 -8.44 2.67
CA VAL A 58 0.42 -8.14 3.27
C VAL A 58 -0.70 -8.45 2.26
N ALA A 59 -0.57 -7.96 1.03
CA ALA A 59 -1.55 -8.23 -0.04
C ALA A 59 -1.69 -9.73 -0.33
N GLY A 60 -0.58 -10.47 -0.37
CA GLY A 60 -0.55 -11.92 -0.54
C GLY A 60 -1.24 -12.68 0.60
N ARG A 61 -0.97 -12.32 1.86
CA ARG A 61 -1.67 -12.89 3.04
C ARG A 61 -3.16 -12.58 3.01
N LEU A 62 -3.54 -11.43 2.47
CA LEU A 62 -4.92 -11.04 2.24
C LEU A 62 -5.50 -11.62 0.93
N ARG A 63 -4.74 -12.32 0.10
CA ARG A 63 -5.23 -12.88 -1.18
C ARG A 63 -5.96 -11.83 -2.05
N ILE A 64 -5.43 -10.60 -2.09
CA ILE A 64 -5.94 -9.53 -2.94
C ILE A 64 -4.95 -9.23 -4.07
N LYS A 65 -5.45 -8.68 -5.18
CA LYS A 65 -4.59 -8.25 -6.29
C LYS A 65 -3.79 -7.02 -5.86
N ALA A 66 -2.54 -6.93 -6.27
CA ALA A 66 -1.69 -5.78 -6.01
C ALA A 66 -1.04 -5.30 -7.32
N ILE A 67 -1.08 -3.98 -7.55
CA ILE A 67 -0.42 -3.32 -8.67
C ILE A 67 0.65 -2.39 -8.11
N ILE A 68 1.88 -2.52 -8.60
CA ILE A 68 2.99 -1.64 -8.21
C ILE A 68 3.13 -0.55 -9.27
N ALA A 69 3.17 0.70 -8.81
CA ALA A 69 3.50 1.87 -9.63
C ALA A 69 4.60 2.68 -8.96
N THR A 70 5.54 3.21 -9.74
CA THR A 70 6.57 4.13 -9.24
C THR A 70 6.27 5.56 -9.66
N GLN A 71 6.46 6.53 -8.78
CA GLN A 71 6.28 7.95 -9.09
C GLN A 71 7.57 8.74 -8.90
N PRO A 72 7.87 9.71 -9.79
CA PRO A 72 8.92 10.69 -9.52
C PRO A 72 8.50 11.58 -8.34
N LYS A 73 9.48 12.08 -7.58
CA LYS A 73 9.24 12.95 -6.41
C LYS A 73 8.26 14.07 -6.78
N LYS A 74 7.20 14.23 -5.99
CA LYS A 74 6.34 15.42 -6.08
C LYS A 74 7.22 16.61 -5.73
N LYS A 75 7.49 17.50 -6.69
CA LYS A 75 8.12 18.79 -6.39
C LYS A 75 7.10 19.56 -5.54
N SER A 76 7.39 19.68 -4.24
CA SER A 76 6.73 20.64 -3.36
C SER A 76 7.10 22.07 -3.77
#